data_AF-A0A259LTZ4-F1
#
_entry.id   AF-A0A259LTZ4-F1
#
_cell.length_a   1.000
_cell.length_b   1.000
_cell.length_c   1.000
_cell.angle_alpha   90.00
_cell.angle_beta   90.00
_cell.angle_gamma   90.00
#
_symmetry.space_group_name_H-M   'P 1'
#
loop_
_entity.id
_entity.type
_entity.pdbx_description
1 polymer ?
#
loop_
_entity_poly.entity_id
_entity_poly.type
_entity_poly.pdbx_seq_one_letter_code
_entity_poly.pdbx_strand_id
1 'polypeptide(L)'
;MRVLLVEDHASLGESLQGALESSRYVVDWVRSLAGAETALAATRYDLMLLDLGLPDGDGVDFLKKCRRRALALPILVLTARGGLNDRVDGLDGGADDYLVKPFDLSEMLSRCRALLRRPGHIESDVIELADVKLELSSGGVLVRGRPVALPRREHQLLAALMRKAGRVSSRSYLENALYDQNTQAGPNALEAAVSRLRSVLKENESAVSLRTIRGVGYVLSESDVGA
;
A
#
# COMPACT_ATOMS: atom_id res chain seq x y z
N MET A 1 2.16 -1.28 -0.58
CA MET A 1 0.69 -1.28 -0.57
C MET A 1 0.22 0.16 -0.51
N ARG A 2 -0.90 0.48 -1.17
CA ARG A 2 -1.45 1.83 -1.27
C ARG A 2 -2.70 1.94 -0.41
N VAL A 3 -2.72 2.95 0.46
CA VAL A 3 -3.80 3.23 1.41
C VAL A 3 -4.48 4.52 1.01
N LEU A 4 -5.82 4.51 0.96
CA LEU A 4 -6.62 5.71 0.87
C LEU A 4 -6.98 6.16 2.29
N LEU A 5 -6.52 7.33 2.70
CA LEU A 5 -6.89 7.97 3.95
C LEU A 5 -7.96 9.01 3.68
N VAL A 6 -9.14 8.87 4.30
CA VAL A 6 -10.26 9.82 4.20
C VAL A 6 -10.51 10.41 5.58
N GLU A 7 -10.01 11.63 5.79
CA GLU A 7 -10.02 12.32 7.10
C GLU A 7 -9.99 13.83 6.85
N ASP A 8 -10.96 14.58 7.38
CA ASP A 8 -11.06 16.03 7.18
C ASP A 8 -10.21 16.83 8.18
N HIS A 9 -9.96 16.28 9.37
CA HIS A 9 -9.22 16.98 10.42
C HIS A 9 -7.70 16.97 10.13
N ALA A 10 -7.14 18.13 9.79
CA ALA A 10 -5.78 18.24 9.26
C ALA A 10 -4.70 17.64 10.18
N SER A 11 -4.71 18.00 11.47
CA SER A 11 -3.67 17.51 12.40
C SER A 11 -3.71 16.00 12.62
N LEU A 12 -4.91 15.40 12.60
CA LEU A 12 -5.07 13.96 12.73
C LEU A 12 -4.65 13.28 11.43
N GLY A 13 -5.09 13.79 10.28
CA GLY A 13 -4.71 13.27 8.97
C GLY A 13 -3.20 13.29 8.74
N GLU A 14 -2.51 14.37 9.11
CA GLU A 14 -1.03 14.45 9.05
C GLU A 14 -0.36 13.39 9.93
N SER A 15 -0.88 13.20 11.16
CA SER A 15 -0.36 12.19 12.09
C SER A 15 -0.57 10.77 11.57
N LEU A 16 -1.76 10.48 11.01
CA LEU A 16 -2.10 9.20 10.41
C LEU A 16 -1.26 8.92 9.17
N GLN A 17 -1.14 9.89 8.27
CA GLN A 17 -0.32 9.81 7.08
C GLN A 17 1.14 9.51 7.45
N GLY A 18 1.72 10.27 8.38
CA GLY A 18 3.10 10.06 8.82
C GLY A 18 3.33 8.66 9.42
N ALA A 19 2.37 8.14 10.21
CA ALA A 19 2.47 6.81 10.80
C ALA A 19 2.37 5.68 9.75
N LEU A 20 1.45 5.80 8.80
CA LEU A 20 1.27 4.86 7.69
C LEU A 20 2.49 4.86 6.76
N GLU A 21 2.98 6.04 6.41
CA GLU A 21 4.17 6.23 5.59
C GLU A 21 5.42 5.67 6.27
N SER A 22 5.59 5.90 7.57
CA SER A 22 6.65 5.28 8.38
C SER A 22 6.56 3.75 8.38
N SER A 23 5.34 3.22 8.23
CA SER A 23 5.04 1.79 8.07
C SER A 23 5.06 1.31 6.62
N ARG A 24 5.69 2.07 5.71
CA ARG A 24 5.93 1.73 4.30
C ARG A 24 4.69 1.69 3.38
N TYR A 25 3.54 2.17 3.83
CA TYR A 25 2.37 2.37 2.97
C TYR A 25 2.56 3.58 2.07
N VAL A 26 2.12 3.54 0.81
CA VAL A 26 1.91 4.76 0.00
C VAL A 26 0.54 5.29 0.38
N VAL A 27 0.42 6.55 0.76
CA VAL A 27 -0.83 7.12 1.30
C VAL A 27 -1.32 8.20 0.36
N ASP A 28 -2.53 8.05 -0.16
CA ASP A 28 -3.26 9.18 -0.72
C ASP A 28 -4.22 9.67 0.34
N TRP A 29 -4.06 10.92 0.75
CA TRP A 29 -4.93 11.55 1.73
C TRP A 29 -5.91 12.49 1.04
N VAL A 30 -7.20 12.25 1.26
CA VAL A 30 -8.31 13.09 0.85
C VAL A 30 -9.12 13.52 2.08
N ARG A 31 -9.75 14.68 1.98
CA ARG A 31 -10.43 15.33 3.13
C ARG A 31 -11.95 15.37 3.00
N SER A 32 -12.51 14.59 2.07
CA SER A 32 -13.94 14.57 1.75
C SER A 32 -14.35 13.26 1.09
N LEU A 33 -15.64 12.91 1.19
CA LEU A 33 -16.23 11.75 0.51
C LEU A 33 -16.15 11.90 -1.01
N ALA A 34 -16.40 13.10 -1.53
CA ALA A 34 -16.26 13.38 -2.97
C ALA A 34 -14.81 13.14 -3.47
N GLY A 35 -13.81 13.50 -2.65
CA GLY A 35 -12.41 13.21 -2.91
C GLY A 35 -12.13 11.71 -2.92
N ALA A 36 -12.69 10.97 -1.97
CA ALA A 36 -12.58 9.51 -1.91
C ALA A 36 -13.19 8.83 -3.15
N GLU A 37 -14.34 9.29 -3.64
CA GLU A 37 -14.95 8.77 -4.87
C GLU A 37 -14.05 8.97 -6.09
N THR A 38 -13.48 10.17 -6.21
CA THR A 38 -12.56 10.52 -7.31
C THR A 38 -11.31 9.64 -7.26
N ALA A 39 -10.72 9.48 -6.07
CA ALA A 39 -9.55 8.63 -5.84
C ALA A 39 -9.83 7.16 -6.20
N LEU A 40 -10.94 6.59 -5.70
CA LEU A 40 -11.36 5.21 -5.97
C LEU A 40 -11.69 4.95 -7.45
N ALA A 41 -12.11 5.97 -8.20
CA ALA A 41 -12.33 5.86 -9.64
C ALA A 41 -11.02 5.85 -10.44
N ALA A 42 -10.00 6.57 -9.97
CA ALA A 42 -8.73 6.73 -10.67
C ALA A 42 -7.70 5.64 -10.32
N THR A 43 -7.70 5.17 -9.07
CA THR A 43 -6.62 4.34 -8.52
C THR A 43 -7.18 3.15 -7.74
N ARG A 44 -6.48 2.02 -7.80
CA ARG A 44 -6.75 0.86 -6.95
C ARG A 44 -6.00 1.00 -5.63
N TYR A 45 -6.71 0.72 -4.53
CA TYR A 45 -6.17 0.73 -3.17
C TYR A 45 -6.19 -0.67 -2.58
N ASP A 46 -5.29 -0.91 -1.63
CA ASP A 46 -5.21 -2.16 -0.87
C ASP A 46 -5.99 -2.07 0.45
N LEU A 47 -6.20 -0.86 0.97
CA LEU A 47 -6.94 -0.56 2.21
C LEU A 47 -7.47 0.88 2.16
N MET A 48 -8.63 1.12 2.77
CA MET A 48 -9.14 2.47 3.04
C MET A 48 -9.29 2.67 4.54
N LEU A 49 -8.79 3.81 5.03
CA LEU A 49 -9.11 4.34 6.35
C LEU A 49 -10.14 5.45 6.16
N LEU A 50 -11.30 5.33 6.82
CA LEU A 50 -12.44 6.22 6.61
C LEU A 50 -12.90 6.83 7.93
N ASP A 51 -12.89 8.16 8.02
CA ASP A 51 -13.71 8.86 9.00
C ASP A 51 -15.19 8.88 8.58
N LEU A 52 -16.10 8.65 9.53
CA LEU A 52 -17.54 8.80 9.31
C LEU A 52 -18.02 10.24 9.48
N GLY A 53 -17.28 11.06 10.22
CA GLY A 53 -17.62 12.44 10.56
C GLY A 53 -17.15 13.45 9.52
N LEU A 54 -17.44 13.24 8.23
CA LEU A 54 -17.00 14.11 7.16
C LEU A 54 -17.98 15.26 6.89
N PRO A 55 -17.50 16.45 6.47
CA PRO A 55 -18.35 17.64 6.31
C PRO A 55 -19.30 17.54 5.11
N ASP A 56 -19.05 16.64 4.15
CA ASP A 56 -19.80 16.51 2.90
C ASP A 56 -20.77 15.30 2.87
N GLY A 57 -20.94 14.59 3.99
CA GLY A 57 -21.94 13.53 4.13
C GLY A 57 -21.62 12.50 5.21
N ASP A 58 -22.53 11.53 5.42
CA ASP A 58 -22.30 10.43 6.38
C ASP A 58 -21.45 9.32 5.73
N GLY A 59 -20.31 9.00 6.36
CA GLY A 59 -19.45 7.91 5.90
C GLY A 59 -20.12 6.54 5.92
N VAL A 60 -21.18 6.31 6.71
CA VAL A 60 -21.95 5.05 6.70
C VAL A 60 -22.67 4.85 5.37
N ASP A 61 -23.24 5.90 4.80
CA ASP A 61 -23.89 5.83 3.49
C ASP A 61 -22.86 5.61 2.37
N PHE A 62 -21.68 6.19 2.53
CA PHE A 62 -20.55 5.95 1.65
C PHE A 62 -20.06 4.49 1.72
N LEU A 63 -19.93 3.90 2.91
CA LEU A 63 -19.61 2.48 3.09
C LEU A 63 -20.61 1.58 2.37
N LYS A 64 -21.91 1.83 2.58
CA LYS A 64 -22.99 1.10 1.89
C LYS A 64 -22.90 1.26 0.37
N LYS A 65 -22.54 2.44 -0.13
CA LYS A 65 -22.30 2.69 -1.56
C LYS A 65 -21.09 1.89 -2.09
N CYS A 66 -19.99 1.82 -1.34
CA CYS A 66 -18.82 1.01 -1.69
C CYS A 66 -19.16 -0.48 -1.79
N ARG A 67 -19.92 -1.02 -0.83
CA ARG A 67 -20.34 -2.43 -0.85
C ARG A 67 -21.36 -2.75 -1.93
N ARG A 68 -22.32 -1.87 -2.21
CA ARG A 68 -23.25 -2.02 -3.35
C ARG A 68 -22.51 -2.09 -4.70
N ARG A 69 -21.35 -1.45 -4.80
CA ARG A 69 -20.46 -1.52 -5.98
C ARG A 69 -19.55 -2.76 -6.00
N ALA A 70 -19.74 -3.70 -5.06
CA ALA A 70 -18.93 -4.90 -4.89
C ALA A 70 -17.42 -4.61 -4.78
N LEU A 71 -17.04 -3.47 -4.18
CA LEU A 71 -15.64 -3.19 -3.90
C LEU A 71 -15.15 -4.14 -2.80
N ALA A 72 -14.26 -5.06 -3.16
CA ALA A 72 -13.56 -5.97 -2.25
C ALA A 72 -12.47 -5.30 -1.41
N LEU A 73 -12.38 -3.96 -1.45
CA LEU A 73 -11.43 -3.15 -0.71
C LEU A 73 -11.67 -3.29 0.81
N PRO A 74 -10.68 -3.73 1.61
CA PRO A 74 -10.76 -3.66 3.06
C PRO A 74 -10.95 -2.22 3.54
N ILE A 75 -11.87 -1.99 4.49
CA ILE A 75 -12.15 -0.66 5.04
C ILE A 75 -12.06 -0.70 6.56
N LEU A 76 -11.12 0.08 7.12
CA LEU A 76 -11.02 0.38 8.54
C LEU A 76 -11.72 1.71 8.81
N VAL A 77 -12.75 1.70 9.64
CA VAL A 77 -13.42 2.94 10.04
C VAL A 77 -12.75 3.54 11.26
N LEU A 78 -12.51 4.85 11.22
CA LEU A 78 -12.05 5.66 12.34
C LEU A 78 -13.22 6.56 12.76
N THR A 79 -13.65 6.58 14.02
CA THR A 79 -14.79 7.43 14.39
C THR A 79 -14.80 7.86 15.84
N ALA A 80 -15.45 8.97 16.15
CA ALA A 80 -15.83 9.32 17.52
C ALA A 80 -17.10 8.59 18.01
N ARG A 81 -17.85 7.92 17.11
CA ARG A 81 -19.07 7.18 17.45
C ARG A 81 -18.72 5.87 18.16
N GLY A 82 -18.60 5.93 19.49
CA GLY A 82 -18.17 4.81 20.33
C GLY A 82 -19.31 3.94 20.89
N GLY A 83 -20.56 4.26 20.60
CA GLY A 83 -21.73 3.51 21.08
C GLY A 83 -21.77 2.09 20.53
N LEU A 84 -22.31 1.15 21.32
CA LEU A 84 -22.40 -0.25 20.90
C LEU A 84 -23.22 -0.39 19.60
N ASN A 85 -24.30 0.38 19.47
CA ASN A 85 -25.15 0.42 18.27
C ASN A 85 -24.41 1.05 17.07
N ASP A 86 -23.64 2.11 17.26
CA ASP A 86 -22.89 2.75 16.17
C ASP A 86 -21.85 1.81 15.55
N ARG A 87 -21.21 0.98 16.38
CA ARG A 87 -20.26 -0.03 15.90
C ARG A 87 -20.96 -1.15 15.13
N VAL A 88 -22.12 -1.59 15.61
CA VAL A 88 -22.94 -2.61 14.93
C VAL A 88 -23.39 -2.07 13.57
N ASP A 89 -23.95 -0.86 13.54
CA ASP A 89 -24.40 -0.21 12.30
C ASP A 89 -23.25 0.04 11.31
N GLY A 90 -22.05 0.34 11.80
CA GLY A 90 -20.85 0.50 10.98
C GLY A 90 -20.35 -0.81 10.37
N LEU A 91 -20.34 -1.90 11.15
CA LEU A 91 -19.97 -3.24 10.68
C LEU A 91 -21.01 -3.82 9.73
N ASP A 92 -22.30 -3.70 10.06
CA ASP A 92 -23.42 -4.10 9.19
C ASP A 92 -23.50 -3.24 7.92
N GLY A 93 -23.08 -1.97 8.02
CA GLY A 93 -22.88 -1.06 6.89
C GLY A 93 -21.73 -1.46 5.96
N GLY A 94 -20.92 -2.44 6.38
CA GLY A 94 -19.91 -3.08 5.56
C GLY A 94 -18.47 -2.71 5.91
N ALA A 95 -18.19 -2.08 7.05
CA ALA A 95 -16.81 -1.94 7.53
C ALA A 95 -16.19 -3.32 7.82
N ASP A 96 -14.90 -3.49 7.57
CA ASP A 96 -14.21 -4.75 7.88
C ASP A 96 -13.68 -4.78 9.32
N ASP A 97 -13.33 -3.61 9.85
CA ASP A 97 -12.96 -3.38 11.24
C ASP A 97 -13.25 -1.90 11.61
N TYR A 98 -13.22 -1.61 12.91
CA TYR A 98 -13.67 -0.34 13.47
C TYR A 98 -12.75 0.09 14.61
N LEU A 99 -12.36 1.37 14.64
CA LEU A 99 -11.49 1.95 15.66
C LEU A 99 -12.05 3.28 16.17
N VAL A 100 -12.32 3.34 17.47
CA VAL A 100 -12.95 4.49 18.13
C VAL A 100 -11.89 5.51 18.56
N LYS A 101 -12.12 6.78 18.28
CA LYS A 101 -11.31 7.93 18.69
C LYS A 101 -11.58 8.23 20.17
N PRO A 102 -10.55 8.51 21.00
CA PRO A 102 -9.13 8.49 20.67
C PRO A 102 -8.56 7.06 20.66
N PHE A 103 -7.61 6.80 19.76
CA PHE A 103 -6.94 5.50 19.62
C PHE A 103 -5.42 5.65 19.57
N ASP A 104 -4.72 4.54 19.79
CA ASP A 104 -3.27 4.48 19.63
C ASP A 104 -2.88 4.21 18.16
N LEU A 105 -1.87 4.92 17.64
CA LEU A 105 -1.38 4.72 16.26
C LEU A 105 -0.86 3.30 16.04
N SER A 106 -0.24 2.68 17.04
CA SER A 106 0.23 1.30 16.96
C SER A 106 -0.94 0.30 16.86
N GLU A 107 -2.06 0.56 17.54
CA GLU A 107 -3.28 -0.24 17.43
C GLU A 107 -3.86 -0.13 16.01
N MET A 108 -4.00 1.10 15.49
CA MET A 108 -4.46 1.37 14.14
C MET A 108 -3.60 0.63 13.10
N LEU A 109 -2.28 0.74 13.18
CA LEU A 109 -1.35 0.03 12.29
C LEU A 109 -1.45 -1.49 12.41
N SER A 110 -1.72 -2.02 13.61
CA SER A 110 -1.94 -3.45 13.82
C SER A 110 -3.20 -3.93 13.11
N ARG A 111 -4.30 -3.17 13.21
CA ARG A 111 -5.57 -3.46 12.52
C ARG A 111 -5.41 -3.38 11.01
N CYS A 112 -4.70 -2.38 10.50
CA CYS A 112 -4.34 -2.30 9.08
C CYS A 112 -3.64 -3.57 8.60
N ARG A 113 -2.61 -4.05 9.30
CA ARG A 113 -1.92 -5.31 8.97
C ARG A 113 -2.84 -6.52 9.04
N ALA A 114 -3.71 -6.60 10.04
CA ALA A 114 -4.63 -7.71 10.20
C ALA A 114 -5.66 -7.78 9.05
N LEU A 115 -6.20 -6.64 8.63
CA LEU A 115 -7.14 -6.54 7.50
C LEU A 115 -6.50 -6.98 6.18
N LEU A 116 -5.25 -6.59 5.97
CA LEU A 116 -4.48 -6.95 4.77
C LEU A 116 -4.08 -8.43 4.71
N ARG A 117 -4.28 -9.20 5.78
CA ARG A 117 -3.93 -10.64 5.89
C ARG A 117 -5.12 -11.60 5.63
N ARG A 118 -6.34 -11.12 5.38
CA ARG A 118 -7.57 -11.95 5.38
C ARG A 118 -7.57 -13.07 4.32
N PRO A 119 -8.10 -14.28 4.64
CA PRO A 119 -8.07 -15.45 3.76
C PRO A 119 -9.13 -15.31 2.66
N GLY A 120 -8.65 -14.97 1.47
CA GLY A 120 -9.44 -14.51 0.30
C GLY A 120 -8.62 -13.50 -0.52
N HIS A 121 -7.62 -12.88 0.13
CA HIS A 121 -6.46 -12.20 -0.46
C HIS A 121 -5.18 -12.86 0.05
N ILE A 122 -5.10 -14.19 0.03
CA ILE A 122 -3.85 -14.90 0.33
C ILE A 122 -2.93 -14.79 -0.89
N GLU A 123 -2.45 -13.58 -1.20
CA GLU A 123 -1.05 -13.48 -1.58
C GLU A 123 -0.29 -13.73 -0.27
N SER A 124 0.61 -14.71 -0.26
CA SER A 124 1.52 -14.85 0.86
C SER A 124 2.13 -13.48 1.16
N ASP A 125 2.12 -13.06 2.44
CA ASP A 125 2.79 -11.83 2.89
C ASP A 125 4.30 -11.86 2.57
N VAL A 126 4.80 -13.03 2.16
CA VAL A 126 6.10 -13.26 1.54
C VAL A 126 5.94 -13.46 0.03
N ILE A 127 6.63 -12.66 -0.78
CA ILE A 127 6.84 -12.96 -2.21
C ILE A 127 8.24 -13.57 -2.36
N GLU A 128 8.35 -14.68 -3.08
CA GLU A 128 9.64 -15.33 -3.37
C GLU A 128 9.94 -15.28 -4.87
N LEU A 129 11.18 -14.97 -5.23
CA LEU A 129 11.69 -15.05 -6.60
C LEU A 129 13.16 -15.49 -6.54
N ALA A 130 13.45 -16.67 -7.06
CA ALA A 130 14.76 -17.32 -6.96
C ALA A 130 15.27 -17.33 -5.51
N ASP A 131 16.35 -16.60 -5.21
CA ASP A 131 16.95 -16.51 -3.89
C ASP A 131 16.51 -15.28 -3.08
N VAL A 132 15.55 -14.49 -3.58
CA VAL A 132 15.00 -13.31 -2.91
C VAL A 132 13.66 -13.65 -2.27
N LYS A 133 13.55 -13.41 -0.95
CA LYS A 133 12.29 -13.44 -0.21
C LYS A 133 11.96 -12.05 0.29
N LEU A 134 10.73 -11.60 0.08
CA LEU A 134 10.27 -10.28 0.40
C LEU A 134 9.04 -10.35 1.29
N GLU A 135 9.14 -9.90 2.53
CA GLU A 135 7.99 -9.68 3.41
C GLU A 135 7.37 -8.31 3.15
N LEU A 136 6.10 -8.30 2.77
CA LEU A 136 5.36 -7.10 2.40
C LEU A 136 4.97 -6.27 3.61
N SER A 137 4.49 -6.91 4.68
CA SER A 137 4.00 -6.21 5.88
C SER A 137 5.12 -5.77 6.83
N SER A 138 6.14 -6.61 7.05
CA SER A 138 7.24 -6.29 7.96
C SER A 138 8.32 -5.41 7.29
N GLY A 139 8.37 -5.43 5.95
CA GLY A 139 9.44 -4.79 5.20
C GLY A 139 10.73 -5.61 5.13
N GLY A 140 10.73 -6.84 5.66
CA GLY A 140 11.89 -7.73 5.65
C GLY A 140 12.26 -8.20 4.25
N VAL A 141 13.56 -8.25 3.97
CA VAL A 141 14.09 -8.79 2.71
C VAL A 141 15.21 -9.77 3.02
N LEU A 142 15.13 -10.97 2.46
CA LEU A 142 16.19 -11.96 2.50
C LEU A 142 16.72 -12.19 1.10
N VAL A 143 18.03 -12.17 0.92
CA VAL A 143 18.70 -12.61 -0.30
C VAL A 143 19.62 -13.76 0.06
N ARG A 144 19.40 -14.93 -0.55
CA ARG A 144 20.11 -16.18 -0.22
C ARG A 144 20.03 -16.53 1.28
N GLY A 145 18.86 -16.24 1.88
CA GLY A 145 18.62 -16.42 3.31
C GLY A 145 19.28 -15.40 4.24
N ARG A 146 20.02 -14.41 3.71
CA ARG A 146 20.65 -13.35 4.50
C ARG A 146 19.77 -12.09 4.52
N PRO A 147 19.55 -11.46 5.69
CA PRO A 147 18.78 -10.23 5.76
C PRO A 147 19.50 -9.08 5.04
N VAL A 148 18.76 -8.37 4.20
CA VAL A 148 19.24 -7.22 3.44
C VAL A 148 18.39 -6.00 3.80
N ALA A 149 19.05 -4.91 4.18
CA ALA A 149 18.36 -3.66 4.45
C ALA A 149 18.01 -2.95 3.14
N LEU A 150 16.72 -2.80 2.87
CA LEU A 150 16.22 -1.94 1.79
C LEU A 150 15.50 -0.70 2.35
N PRO A 151 15.85 0.50 1.88
CA PRO A 151 15.04 1.68 2.15
C PRO A 151 13.64 1.50 1.56
N ARG A 152 12.68 2.30 2.07
CA ARG A 152 11.25 2.16 1.73
C ARG A 152 10.97 2.15 0.23
N ARG A 153 11.63 3.02 -0.54
CA ARG A 153 11.41 3.14 -1.99
C ARG A 153 11.90 1.91 -2.74
N GLU A 154 13.09 1.42 -2.43
CA GLU A 154 13.66 0.22 -3.06
C GLU A 154 12.87 -1.04 -2.67
N HIS A 155 12.38 -1.13 -1.44
CA HIS A 155 11.47 -2.20 -1.01
C HIS A 155 10.15 -2.17 -1.78
N GLN A 156 9.51 -1.00 -1.89
CA GLN A 156 8.27 -0.84 -2.68
C GLN A 156 8.49 -1.15 -4.17
N LEU A 157 9.61 -0.71 -4.72
CA LEU A 157 10.01 -1.01 -6.11
C LEU A 157 10.18 -2.52 -6.30
N LEU A 158 10.90 -3.18 -5.41
CA LEU A 158 11.10 -4.63 -5.43
C LEU A 158 9.76 -5.36 -5.32
N ALA A 159 8.87 -4.94 -4.42
CA ALA A 159 7.53 -5.50 -4.28
C ALA A 159 6.70 -5.37 -5.56
N ALA A 160 6.69 -4.20 -6.18
CA ALA A 160 5.95 -3.95 -7.42
C ALA A 160 6.50 -4.79 -8.59
N LEU A 161 7.82 -4.95 -8.66
CA LEU A 161 8.49 -5.76 -9.67
C LEU A 161 8.26 -7.27 -9.46
N MET A 162 8.38 -7.78 -8.22
CA MET A 162 8.20 -9.21 -7.91
C MET A 162 6.76 -9.67 -8.15
N ARG A 163 5.74 -8.83 -7.89
CA ARG A 163 4.35 -9.14 -8.26
C ARG A 163 4.13 -9.34 -9.76
N LYS A 164 5.01 -8.78 -10.59
CA LYS A 164 4.99 -8.91 -12.06
C LYS A 164 6.27 -9.59 -12.56
N ALA A 165 6.87 -10.48 -11.77
CA ALA A 165 8.11 -11.16 -12.15
C ALA A 165 8.00 -11.80 -13.55
N GLY A 166 9.06 -11.66 -14.35
CA GLY A 166 9.12 -12.10 -15.74
C GLY A 166 8.35 -11.23 -16.74
N ARG A 167 7.58 -10.22 -16.30
CA ARG A 167 6.81 -9.32 -17.16
C ARG A 167 7.35 -7.88 -17.11
N VAL A 168 7.11 -7.12 -18.17
CA VAL A 168 7.49 -5.70 -18.22
C VAL A 168 6.56 -4.88 -17.33
N SER A 169 7.16 -4.21 -16.35
CA SER A 169 6.52 -3.17 -15.54
C SER A 169 6.77 -1.81 -16.17
N SER A 170 5.71 -1.13 -16.61
CA SER A 170 5.82 0.19 -17.22
C SER A 170 6.33 1.23 -16.23
N ARG A 171 6.92 2.31 -16.74
CA ARG A 171 7.38 3.44 -15.92
C ARG A 171 6.26 3.99 -15.02
N SER A 172 5.10 4.30 -15.63
CA SER A 172 3.94 4.86 -14.93
C SER A 172 3.41 3.93 -13.83
N TYR A 173 3.42 2.61 -14.06
CA TYR A 173 3.00 1.64 -13.05
C TYR A 173 3.92 1.67 -11.83
N LEU A 174 5.24 1.75 -12.05
CA LEU A 174 6.22 1.79 -10.96
C LEU A 174 6.19 3.14 -10.24
N GLU A 175 6.03 4.25 -10.96
CA GLU A 175 5.87 5.57 -10.34
C GLU A 175 4.63 5.61 -9.45
N ASN A 176 3.49 5.11 -9.94
CA ASN A 176 2.25 5.01 -9.15
C ASN A 176 2.38 4.09 -7.92
N ALA A 177 3.30 3.13 -7.94
CA ALA A 177 3.56 2.24 -6.81
C ALA A 177 4.51 2.85 -5.76
N LEU A 178 5.25 3.90 -6.14
CA LEU A 178 6.32 4.49 -5.32
C LEU A 178 5.97 5.87 -4.77
N TYR A 179 5.14 6.63 -5.49
CA TYR A 179 4.85 8.01 -5.17
C TYR A 179 3.34 8.19 -4.95
N ASP A 180 3.00 8.91 -3.88
CA ASP A 180 1.64 9.40 -3.65
C ASP A 180 1.28 10.50 -4.67
N GLN A 181 -0.01 10.83 -4.79
CA GLN A 181 -0.45 11.82 -5.78
C GLN A 181 0.00 13.26 -5.50
N ASN A 182 0.45 13.57 -4.27
CA ASN A 182 0.80 14.92 -3.84
C ASN A 182 2.31 15.18 -3.88
N THR A 183 3.13 14.13 -3.95
CA THR A 183 4.59 14.21 -4.00
C THR A 183 5.06 14.31 -5.45
N GLN A 184 5.61 15.47 -5.82
CA GLN A 184 6.35 15.61 -7.07
C GLN A 184 7.66 14.81 -6.99
N ALA A 185 7.68 13.63 -7.57
CA ALA A 185 8.92 12.89 -7.79
C ALA A 185 9.80 13.66 -8.78
N GLY A 186 11.09 13.83 -8.46
CA GLY A 186 12.05 14.36 -9.41
C GLY A 186 12.13 13.48 -10.67
N PRO A 187 12.45 14.04 -11.85
CA PRO A 187 12.33 13.34 -13.14
C PRO A 187 13.14 12.04 -13.24
N ASN A 188 14.19 11.88 -12.43
CA ASN A 188 15.08 10.71 -12.41
C ASN A 188 14.98 9.88 -11.12
N ALA A 189 13.95 10.10 -10.30
CA ALA A 189 13.84 9.46 -8.99
C ALA A 189 13.66 7.93 -9.11
N LEU A 190 12.91 7.47 -10.13
CA LEU A 190 12.75 6.05 -10.42
C LEU A 190 14.07 5.41 -10.86
N GLU A 191 14.83 6.04 -11.75
CA GLU A 191 16.13 5.57 -12.21
C GLU A 191 17.11 5.41 -11.04
N ALA A 192 17.12 6.38 -10.12
CA ALA A 192 17.96 6.32 -8.94
C ALA A 192 17.57 5.15 -8.03
N ALA A 193 16.28 4.90 -7.82
CA ALA A 193 15.79 3.75 -7.04
C ALA A 193 16.14 2.42 -7.73
N VAL A 194 15.96 2.32 -9.06
CA VAL A 194 16.34 1.13 -9.85
C VAL A 194 17.84 0.88 -9.77
N SER A 195 18.66 1.92 -9.87
CA SER A 195 20.12 1.81 -9.78
C SER A 195 20.55 1.25 -8.43
N ARG A 196 20.03 1.81 -7.32
CA ARG A 196 20.32 1.34 -5.96
C ARG A 196 19.84 -0.10 -5.73
N LEU A 197 18.62 -0.43 -6.14
CA LEU A 197 18.11 -1.79 -6.02
C LEU A 197 18.97 -2.79 -6.80
N ARG A 198 19.43 -2.43 -8.01
CA ARG A 198 20.32 -3.27 -8.81
C ARG A 198 21.68 -3.49 -8.12
N SER A 199 22.26 -2.44 -7.54
CA SER A 199 23.51 -2.58 -6.76
C SER A 199 23.33 -3.52 -5.57
N VAL A 200 22.26 -3.37 -4.79
CA VAL A 200 21.98 -4.24 -3.64
C VAL A 200 21.82 -5.69 -4.06
N LEU A 201 21.07 -5.99 -5.13
CA LEU A 201 20.92 -7.37 -5.63
C LEU A 201 22.25 -7.97 -6.09
N LYS A 202 23.09 -7.17 -6.77
CA LYS A 202 24.41 -7.61 -7.26
C LYS A 202 25.40 -7.85 -6.12
N GLU A 203 25.46 -6.94 -5.14
CA GLU A 203 26.35 -7.03 -3.97
C GLU A 203 26.03 -8.25 -3.10
N ASN A 204 24.78 -8.71 -3.10
CA ASN A 204 24.35 -9.91 -2.38
C ASN A 204 24.35 -11.17 -3.27
N GLU A 205 24.98 -11.12 -4.45
CA GLU A 205 25.13 -12.24 -5.38
C GLU A 205 23.80 -12.93 -5.72
N SER A 206 22.73 -12.13 -5.87
CA SER A 206 21.39 -12.64 -6.14
C SER A 206 21.30 -13.28 -7.52
N ALA A 207 20.57 -14.39 -7.60
CA ALA A 207 20.12 -14.99 -8.86
C ALA A 207 19.04 -14.17 -9.56
N VAL A 208 18.57 -13.03 -9.03
CA VAL A 208 17.58 -12.17 -9.68
C VAL A 208 18.24 -11.02 -10.45
N SER A 209 17.78 -10.78 -11.69
CA SER A 209 18.25 -9.69 -12.54
C SER A 209 17.16 -8.63 -12.76
N LEU A 210 17.54 -7.35 -12.63
CA LEU A 210 16.70 -6.19 -12.94
C LEU A 210 17.14 -5.52 -14.24
N ARG A 211 16.44 -5.80 -15.34
CA ARG A 211 16.75 -5.32 -16.69
C ARG A 211 15.88 -4.12 -17.09
N THR A 212 16.47 -3.21 -17.85
CA THR A 212 15.76 -2.06 -18.43
C THR A 212 15.34 -2.39 -19.86
N ILE A 213 14.06 -2.24 -20.17
CA ILE A 213 13.52 -2.33 -21.52
C ILE A 213 13.35 -0.89 -22.03
N ARG A 214 14.24 -0.47 -22.92
CA ARG A 214 14.31 0.91 -23.41
C ARG A 214 12.96 1.37 -23.97
N GLY A 215 12.49 2.54 -23.52
CA GLY A 215 11.23 3.14 -23.95
C GLY A 215 9.97 2.51 -23.35
N VAL A 216 10.08 1.44 -22.55
CA VAL A 216 8.90 0.73 -22.02
C VAL A 216 8.89 0.69 -20.48
N GLY A 217 9.99 0.25 -19.86
CA GLY A 217 10.04 0.08 -18.41
C GLY A 217 11.10 -0.91 -17.95
N TYR A 218 10.76 -1.73 -16.95
CA TYR A 218 11.71 -2.60 -16.26
C TYR A 218 11.15 -4.02 -16.10
N VAL A 219 12.03 -5.02 -16.13
CA VAL A 219 11.70 -6.43 -15.90
C VAL A 219 12.59 -6.96 -14.80
N LEU A 220 11.97 -7.60 -13.81
CA LEU A 220 12.66 -8.40 -12.80
C LEU A 220 12.43 -9.87 -13.14
N SER A 221 13.48 -10.65 -13.33
CA SER A 221 13.40 -12.08 -13.60
C SER A 221 14.53 -12.81 -12.90
N GLU A 222 14.37 -14.11 -12.70
CA GLU A 222 15.53 -14.97 -12.45
C GLU A 222 16.56 -14.77 -13.57
N SER A 223 17.82 -14.78 -13.20
CA SER A 223 18.94 -14.65 -14.12
C SER A 223 19.04 -15.96 -14.87
N ASP A 224 18.91 -15.92 -16.19
CA ASP A 224 19.20 -17.10 -17.00
C ASP A 224 20.67 -17.46 -16.78
N VAL A 225 20.92 -18.58 -16.09
CA VAL A 225 22.20 -19.27 -16.18
C VAL A 225 22.24 -19.91 -17.58
N GLY A 226 22.53 -19.11 -18.61
CA GLY A 226 22.84 -19.59 -19.95
C GLY A 226 21.97 -19.04 -21.07
N ALA A 227 22.57 -18.15 -21.87
CA ALA A 227 22.61 -18.25 -23.33
C ALA A 227 24.01 -17.86 -23.79
#